data_AF-A0A8J8SBU1-F1
#
_entry.id   AF-A0A8J8SBU1-F1
#
_cell.length_a   1.000
_cell.length_b   1.000
_cell.length_c   1.000
_cell.angle_alpha   90.00
_cell.angle_beta   90.00
_cell.angle_gamma   90.00
#
_symmetry.space_group_name_H-M   'P 1'
#
loop_
_entity.id
_entity.type
_entity.pdbx_description
1 polymer ?
#
loop_
_entity_poly.entity_id
_entity_poly.type
_entity_poly.pdbx_seq_one_letter_code
_entity_poly.pdbx_strand_id
1 'polypeptide(L)'
;MKNQNDDKNIEDINEWMEHQYDPGHYLGGNVPPAYKNPANKKALGLLLLIMGLGVGIIYTIIFIKSLGEMDEKKGFIVFSIFAYSIFILQIIGGIRTLSKAYSKEHFKRIKKRVILSSALIIIMIGIGTWSKEQFKLIKTFEVTNTNSFDIEEVQLKKYVYLKDKQIKLECNEDNYGVLWEYKVVPNENTKYIITYQYYSFNHKKGTVLKIDKIKNE
;
A
#
# COMPACT_ATOMS: atom_id res chain seq x y z
N MET A 1 17.49 -12.11 -51.61
CA MET A 1 18.37 -11.34 -50.71
C MET A 1 18.04 -11.75 -49.29
N LYS A 2 18.92 -12.55 -48.67
CA LYS A 2 18.79 -12.92 -47.25
C LYS A 2 18.99 -11.62 -46.45
N ASN A 3 18.05 -11.26 -45.59
CA ASN A 3 18.11 -10.00 -44.84
C ASN A 3 19.32 -10.05 -43.90
N GLN A 4 20.29 -9.15 -44.07
CA GLN A 4 21.46 -9.02 -43.17
C GLN A 4 21.08 -8.87 -41.69
N ASN A 5 19.86 -8.41 -41.38
CA ASN A 5 19.35 -8.35 -40.01
C ASN A 5 19.03 -9.73 -39.41
N ASP A 6 18.63 -10.71 -40.23
CA ASP A 6 18.26 -12.04 -39.74
C ASP A 6 19.52 -12.84 -39.39
N ASP A 7 20.57 -12.75 -40.21
CA ASP A 7 21.85 -13.41 -39.94
C ASP A 7 22.50 -12.85 -38.66
N LYS A 8 22.41 -11.52 -38.42
CA LYS A 8 22.91 -10.89 -37.19
C LYS A 8 22.13 -11.27 -35.93
N ASN A 9 20.81 -11.48 -36.04
CA ASN A 9 20.01 -11.94 -34.90
C ASN A 9 20.35 -13.39 -34.53
N ILE A 10 20.69 -14.24 -35.50
CA ILE A 10 21.13 -15.62 -35.27
C ILE A 10 22.49 -15.62 -34.57
N GLU A 11 23.43 -14.78 -35.03
CA GLU A 11 24.73 -14.61 -34.36
C GLU A 11 24.57 -14.15 -32.91
N ASP A 12 23.75 -13.12 -32.66
CA ASP A 12 23.46 -12.63 -31.30
C ASP A 12 22.86 -13.74 -30.39
N ILE A 13 22.03 -14.64 -30.94
CA ILE A 13 21.46 -15.78 -30.21
C ILE A 13 22.52 -16.83 -29.90
N ASN A 14 23.36 -17.16 -30.88
CA ASN A 14 24.43 -18.14 -30.71
C ASN A 14 25.45 -17.66 -29.67
N GLU A 15 25.86 -16.39 -29.74
CA GLU A 15 26.74 -15.75 -28.74
C GLU A 15 26.11 -15.84 -27.34
N TRP A 16 24.81 -15.54 -27.22
CA TRP A 16 24.12 -15.64 -25.93
C TRP A 16 24.08 -17.07 -25.39
N MET A 17 23.84 -18.07 -26.25
CA MET A 17 23.81 -19.48 -25.85
C MET A 17 25.18 -19.99 -25.40
N GLU A 18 26.26 -19.56 -26.07
CA GLU A 18 27.65 -19.92 -25.74
C GLU A 18 28.10 -19.29 -24.42
N HIS A 19 27.66 -18.06 -24.14
CA HIS A 19 28.08 -17.31 -22.95
C HIS A 19 27.04 -17.25 -21.83
N GLN A 20 25.94 -18.01 -21.87
CA GLN A 20 24.84 -17.89 -20.90
C GLN A 20 25.26 -18.07 -19.42
N TYR A 21 26.36 -18.79 -19.17
CA TYR A 21 26.93 -19.05 -17.84
C TYR A 21 28.24 -18.30 -17.57
N ASP A 22 28.66 -17.41 -18.48
CA ASP A 22 29.82 -16.54 -18.30
C ASP A 22 29.35 -15.16 -17.81
N PRO A 23 29.32 -14.91 -16.48
CA PRO A 23 28.87 -13.63 -15.96
C PRO A 23 29.78 -12.48 -16.43
N GLY A 24 31.07 -12.74 -16.71
CA GLY A 24 32.04 -11.76 -17.16
C GLY A 24 31.68 -11.17 -18.52
N HIS A 25 31.12 -12.00 -19.40
CA HIS A 25 30.70 -11.61 -20.75
C HIS A 25 29.64 -10.49 -20.75
N TYR A 26 28.81 -10.41 -19.71
CA TYR A 26 27.71 -9.46 -19.61
C TYR A 26 28.01 -8.22 -18.75
N LEU A 27 29.14 -8.17 -18.05
CA LEU A 27 29.53 -6.99 -17.27
C LEU A 27 29.83 -5.77 -18.14
N GLY A 28 30.11 -5.96 -19.44
CA GLY A 28 30.35 -4.89 -20.42
C GLY A 28 29.10 -4.24 -21.03
N GLY A 29 27.89 -4.57 -20.53
CA GLY A 29 26.64 -4.04 -21.08
C GLY A 29 26.09 -4.83 -22.27
N ASN A 30 26.66 -6.01 -22.55
CA ASN A 30 25.99 -7.01 -23.37
C ASN A 30 24.71 -7.46 -22.65
N VAL A 31 23.58 -7.41 -23.35
CA VAL A 31 22.28 -7.79 -22.82
C VAL A 31 21.69 -8.90 -23.68
N PRO A 32 20.85 -9.79 -23.10
CA PRO A 32 20.28 -10.88 -23.87
C PRO A 32 19.58 -10.39 -25.14
N PRO A 33 19.63 -11.16 -26.24
CA PRO A 33 19.05 -10.79 -27.53
C PRO A 33 17.58 -10.36 -27.43
N ALA A 34 16.83 -10.99 -26.52
CA ALA A 34 15.44 -10.66 -26.20
C ALA A 34 15.22 -9.20 -25.79
N TYR A 35 16.22 -8.55 -25.18
CA TYR A 35 16.18 -7.13 -24.81
C TYR A 35 16.83 -6.21 -25.86
N LYS A 36 17.78 -6.72 -26.64
CA LYS A 36 18.51 -5.98 -27.67
C LYS A 36 17.63 -5.70 -28.90
N ASN A 37 16.96 -6.73 -29.42
CA ASN A 37 16.04 -6.65 -30.54
C ASN A 37 14.83 -7.56 -30.33
N PRO A 38 13.89 -7.18 -29.45
CA PRO A 38 12.67 -7.95 -29.28
C PRO A 38 11.88 -7.98 -30.60
N ALA A 39 11.33 -9.15 -30.94
CA ALA A 39 10.53 -9.36 -32.15
C ALA A 39 9.37 -8.35 -32.25
N ASN A 40 8.78 -7.96 -31.11
CA ASN A 40 7.76 -6.92 -31.05
C ASN A 40 8.07 -5.86 -29.99
N LYS A 41 8.85 -4.85 -30.39
CA LYS A 41 9.20 -3.68 -29.56
C LYS A 41 7.97 -2.97 -28.98
N LYS A 42 6.85 -2.93 -29.71
CA LYS A 42 5.61 -2.30 -29.22
C LYS A 42 5.00 -3.09 -28.07
N ALA A 43 4.86 -4.41 -28.24
CA ALA A 43 4.30 -5.28 -27.22
C ALA A 43 5.18 -5.30 -25.96
N LEU A 44 6.51 -5.42 -26.10
CA LEU A 44 7.41 -5.40 -24.94
C LEU A 44 7.34 -4.06 -24.19
N GLY A 45 7.35 -2.94 -24.93
CA GLY A 45 7.25 -1.63 -24.32
C GLY A 45 5.93 -1.40 -23.57
N LEU A 46 4.83 -1.91 -24.10
CA LEU A 46 3.52 -1.86 -23.44
C LEU A 46 3.47 -2.80 -22.23
N LEU A 47 4.01 -4.02 -22.33
CA LEU A 47 4.11 -4.96 -21.21
C LEU A 47 4.88 -4.35 -20.04
N LEU A 48 6.04 -3.73 -20.30
CA LEU A 48 6.83 -3.06 -19.26
C LEU A 48 6.06 -1.91 -18.59
N LEU A 49 5.29 -1.14 -19.37
CA LEU A 49 4.43 -0.10 -18.81
C LEU A 49 3.30 -0.68 -17.95
N ILE A 50 2.63 -1.73 -18.42
CA ILE A 50 1.53 -2.39 -17.69
C ILE A 50 2.06 -3.01 -16.40
N MET A 51 3.24 -3.65 -16.43
CA MET A 51 3.87 -4.19 -15.23
C MET A 51 4.25 -3.08 -14.26
N GLY A 52 4.97 -2.06 -14.71
CA GLY A 52 5.42 -0.98 -13.83
C GLY A 52 4.28 -0.15 -13.24
N LEU A 53 3.26 0.19 -14.03
CA LEU A 53 2.11 0.97 -13.58
C LEU A 53 1.05 0.10 -12.90
N GLY A 54 0.62 -0.99 -13.54
CA GLY A 54 -0.47 -1.83 -13.06
C GLY A 54 -0.09 -2.57 -11.78
N VAL A 55 1.02 -3.31 -11.79
CA VAL A 55 1.51 -4.00 -10.58
C VAL A 55 1.94 -2.98 -9.53
N GLY A 56 2.54 -1.86 -9.94
CA GLY A 56 2.89 -0.77 -9.03
C GLY A 56 1.68 -0.18 -8.28
N ILE A 57 0.54 0.02 -8.96
CA ILE A 57 -0.70 0.51 -8.34
C ILE A 57 -1.24 -0.52 -7.34
N ILE A 58 -1.31 -1.80 -7.73
CA ILE A 58 -1.78 -2.88 -6.84
C ILE A 58 -0.89 -2.95 -5.60
N TYR A 59 0.43 -2.92 -5.78
CA TYR A 59 1.39 -2.87 -4.68
C TYR A 59 1.18 -1.65 -3.78
N THR A 60 0.96 -0.46 -4.37
CA THR A 60 0.70 0.78 -3.61
C THR A 60 -0.54 0.63 -2.71
N ILE A 61 -1.61 0.01 -3.21
CA ILE A 61 -2.84 -0.21 -2.43
C ILE A 61 -2.55 -1.15 -1.25
N ILE A 62 -1.82 -2.24 -1.48
CA ILE A 62 -1.42 -3.19 -0.42
C ILE A 62 -0.55 -2.47 0.60
N PHE A 63 0.46 -1.73 0.14
CA PHE A 63 1.38 -0.98 0.98
C PHE A 63 0.65 -0.01 1.92
N ILE A 64 -0.31 0.77 1.41
CA ILE A 64 -1.08 1.72 2.22
C ILE A 64 -1.92 1.00 3.28
N LYS A 65 -2.52 -0.15 2.95
CA LYS A 65 -3.29 -0.94 3.94
C LYS A 65 -2.38 -1.49 5.03
N SER A 66 -1.30 -2.17 4.65
CA SER A 66 -0.38 -2.80 5.59
C SER A 66 0.31 -1.79 6.52
N LEU A 67 0.56 -0.55 6.05
CA LEU A 67 1.18 0.50 6.88
C LEU A 67 0.30 0.92 8.08
N GLY A 68 -1.00 0.65 8.03
CA GLY A 68 -1.93 0.87 9.14
C GLY A 68 -1.98 -0.27 10.17
N GLU A 69 -1.63 -1.48 9.76
CA GLU A 69 -1.83 -2.72 10.55
C GLU A 69 -0.54 -3.24 11.20
N MET A 70 0.64 -2.93 10.64
CA MET A 70 1.91 -3.46 11.11
C MET A 70 2.56 -2.59 12.21
N ASP A 71 2.96 -3.22 13.32
CA ASP A 71 3.71 -2.56 14.39
C ASP A 71 5.15 -2.20 13.97
N GLU A 72 5.83 -3.09 13.24
CA GLU A 72 7.20 -2.86 12.78
C GLU A 72 7.25 -2.43 11.29
N LYS A 73 7.28 -1.11 11.07
CA LYS A 73 7.15 -0.53 9.72
C LYS A 73 8.48 -0.39 8.97
N LYS A 74 9.62 -0.44 9.66
CA LYS A 74 10.94 -0.09 9.10
C LYS A 74 11.35 -1.04 7.96
N GLY A 75 11.29 -2.35 8.18
CA GLY A 75 11.65 -3.33 7.15
C GLY A 75 10.76 -3.23 5.91
N PHE A 76 9.46 -3.02 6.14
CA PHE A 76 8.48 -2.87 5.06
C PHE A 76 8.70 -1.60 4.22
N ILE A 77 9.08 -0.49 4.85
CA ILE A 77 9.45 0.75 4.15
C ILE A 77 10.69 0.53 3.28
N VAL A 78 11.74 -0.10 3.81
CA VAL A 78 12.97 -0.38 3.05
C VAL A 78 12.68 -1.28 1.85
N PHE A 79 11.94 -2.36 2.03
CA PHE A 79 11.52 -3.24 0.93
C PHE A 79 10.71 -2.48 -0.13
N SER A 80 9.84 -1.57 0.30
CA SER A 80 9.02 -0.79 -0.63
C SER A 80 9.84 0.18 -1.48
N ILE A 81 10.87 0.81 -0.91
CA ILE A 81 11.81 1.64 -1.70
C ILE A 81 12.44 0.81 -2.82
N PHE A 82 12.88 -0.41 -2.51
CA PHE A 82 13.44 -1.33 -3.50
C PHE A 82 12.40 -1.70 -4.58
N ALA A 83 11.18 -2.08 -4.19
CA ALA A 83 10.10 -2.41 -5.12
C ALA A 83 9.75 -1.24 -6.06
N TYR A 84 9.59 -0.02 -5.53
CA TYR A 84 9.32 1.16 -6.35
C TYR A 84 10.47 1.49 -7.32
N SER A 85 11.71 1.24 -6.93
CA SER A 85 12.87 1.39 -7.82
C SER A 85 12.74 0.49 -9.05
N ILE A 86 12.30 -0.77 -8.86
CA ILE A 86 12.05 -1.71 -9.97
C ILE A 86 10.91 -1.20 -10.86
N PHE A 87 9.79 -0.73 -10.29
CA PHE A 87 8.67 -0.19 -11.08
C PHE A 87 9.08 1.02 -11.92
N ILE A 88 9.88 1.93 -11.35
CA ILE A 88 10.42 3.09 -12.09
C ILE A 88 11.29 2.64 -13.26
N LEU A 89 12.18 1.67 -13.05
CA LEU A 89 13.03 1.11 -14.10
C LEU A 89 12.20 0.46 -15.21
N GLN A 90 11.15 -0.28 -14.87
CA GLN A 90 10.21 -0.86 -15.85
C GLN A 90 9.49 0.22 -16.66
N ILE A 91 9.02 1.29 -16.01
CA ILE A 91 8.37 2.42 -16.70
C ILE A 91 9.34 3.10 -17.66
N ILE A 92 10.56 3.42 -17.21
CA ILE A 92 11.60 4.03 -18.05
C ILE A 92 11.93 3.12 -19.24
N GLY A 93 12.11 1.82 -18.99
CA GLY A 93 12.36 0.81 -20.02
C GLY A 93 11.22 0.69 -21.03
N GLY A 94 9.98 0.71 -20.57
CA GLY A 94 8.78 0.69 -21.40
C GLY A 94 8.69 1.93 -22.30
N ILE A 95 8.87 3.12 -21.71
CA ILE A 95 8.89 4.40 -22.43
C ILE A 95 10.00 4.40 -23.50
N ARG A 96 11.22 3.98 -23.14
CA ARG A 96 12.36 3.94 -24.07
C ARG A 96 12.16 2.94 -25.20
N THR A 97 11.54 1.80 -24.93
CA THR A 97 11.24 0.80 -25.97
C THR A 97 10.15 1.30 -26.92
N LEU A 98 9.09 1.93 -26.39
CA LEU A 98 8.03 2.52 -27.20
C LEU A 98 8.52 3.73 -28.02
N SER A 99 9.42 4.54 -27.48
CA SER A 99 9.98 5.69 -28.21
C SER A 99 10.76 5.27 -29.46
N LYS A 100 11.43 4.12 -29.41
CA LYS A 100 12.11 3.52 -30.55
C LYS A 100 11.14 2.86 -31.55
N ALA A 101 9.93 2.49 -31.11
CA ALA A 101 8.97 1.74 -31.91
C ALA A 101 7.90 2.61 -32.61
N TYR A 102 7.64 3.81 -32.11
CA TYR A 102 6.64 4.75 -32.64
C TYR A 102 7.29 5.99 -33.25
N SER A 103 6.57 6.67 -34.17
CA SER A 103 6.99 7.98 -34.66
C SER A 103 7.04 9.00 -33.51
N LYS A 104 7.89 10.03 -33.64
CA LYS A 104 8.08 11.07 -32.62
C LYS A 104 6.74 11.70 -32.17
N GLU A 105 5.82 11.93 -33.11
CA GLU A 105 4.50 12.49 -32.81
C GLU A 105 3.58 11.55 -32.03
N HIS A 106 3.54 10.27 -32.42
CA HIS A 106 2.75 9.26 -31.69
C HIS A 106 3.32 9.04 -30.28
N PHE A 107 4.64 8.97 -30.17
CA PHE A 107 5.29 8.82 -28.87
C PHE A 107 5.04 10.02 -27.95
N LYS A 108 5.08 11.26 -28.47
CA LYS A 108 4.75 12.46 -27.69
C LYS A 108 3.33 12.42 -27.14
N ARG A 109 2.36 11.94 -27.93
CA ARG A 109 0.97 11.73 -27.50
C ARG A 109 0.86 10.66 -26.40
N ILE A 110 1.53 9.52 -26.56
CA ILE A 110 1.54 8.45 -25.56
C ILE A 110 2.16 8.94 -24.25
N LYS A 111 3.35 9.57 -24.30
CA LYS A 111 4.03 10.12 -23.13
C LYS A 111 3.13 11.10 -22.37
N LYS A 112 2.44 12.01 -23.07
CA LYS A 112 1.50 12.96 -22.46
C LYS A 112 0.34 12.25 -21.76
N ARG A 113 -0.25 11.21 -22.39
CA ARG A 113 -1.34 10.42 -21.80
C ARG A 113 -0.89 9.66 -20.55
N VAL A 114 0.29 9.03 -20.59
CA VAL A 114 0.85 8.31 -19.43
C VAL A 114 1.05 9.28 -18.27
N ILE A 115 1.73 10.41 -18.48
CA ILE A 115 1.95 11.42 -17.44
C ILE A 115 0.62 11.92 -16.86
N LEU A 116 -0.35 12.25 -17.71
CA LEU A 116 -1.67 12.71 -17.27
C LEU A 116 -2.39 11.65 -16.43
N SER A 117 -2.38 10.39 -16.87
CA SER A 117 -3.02 9.30 -16.14
C SER A 117 -2.35 9.02 -14.79
N SER A 118 -1.02 9.04 -14.74
CA SER A 118 -0.28 8.87 -13.48
C SER A 118 -0.57 10.01 -12.50
N ALA A 119 -0.63 11.26 -12.99
CA ALA A 119 -0.97 12.41 -12.16
C ALA A 119 -2.39 12.30 -11.58
N LEU A 120 -3.38 11.91 -12.40
CA LEU A 120 -4.75 11.69 -11.94
C LEU A 120 -4.84 10.61 -10.86
N ILE A 121 -4.10 9.51 -11.01
CA ILE A 121 -4.06 8.41 -10.03
C ILE A 121 -3.47 8.92 -8.70
N ILE A 122 -2.38 9.67 -8.73
CA ILE A 122 -1.76 10.25 -7.52
C ILE A 122 -2.74 11.19 -6.81
N ILE A 123 -3.44 12.04 -7.56
CA ILE A 123 -4.45 12.94 -7.00
C ILE A 123 -5.59 12.15 -6.36
N MET A 124 -6.10 11.10 -7.01
CA MET A 124 -7.16 10.26 -6.45
C MET A 124 -6.73 9.54 -5.15
N ILE A 125 -5.50 9.05 -5.09
CA ILE A 125 -4.94 8.45 -3.86
C ILE A 125 -4.81 9.51 -2.76
N GLY A 126 -4.34 10.72 -3.11
CA GLY A 126 -4.23 11.86 -2.20
C GLY A 126 -5.59 12.27 -1.63
N ILE A 127 -6.62 12.39 -2.48
CA ILE A 127 -7.98 12.70 -2.05
C ILE A 127 -8.51 11.58 -1.15
N GLY A 128 -8.36 10.31 -1.53
CA GLY A 128 -8.86 9.19 -0.75
C GLY A 128 -8.21 9.09 0.65
N THR A 129 -6.91 9.36 0.74
CA THR A 129 -6.19 9.38 2.02
C THR A 129 -6.56 10.60 2.87
N TRP A 130 -6.66 11.78 2.27
CA TRP A 130 -7.11 13.00 2.96
C TRP A 130 -8.55 12.87 3.47
N SER A 131 -9.46 12.36 2.64
CA SER A 131 -10.85 12.11 3.03
C SER A 131 -10.91 11.18 4.24
N LYS A 132 -10.18 10.05 4.25
CA LYS A 132 -10.13 9.16 5.42
C LYS A 132 -9.77 9.88 6.71
N GLU A 133 -8.87 10.86 6.65
CA GLU A 133 -8.45 11.63 7.82
C GLU A 133 -9.52 12.60 8.29
N GLN A 134 -10.23 13.27 7.37
CA GLN A 134 -11.31 14.21 7.70
C GLN A 134 -12.51 13.54 8.39
N PHE A 135 -12.70 12.24 8.20
CA PHE A 135 -13.81 11.51 8.79
C PHE A 135 -13.49 10.85 10.14
N LYS A 136 -12.28 11.09 10.68
CA LYS A 136 -11.92 10.71 12.05
C LYS A 136 -12.58 11.70 13.03
N LEU A 137 -13.57 11.22 13.77
CA LEU A 137 -14.21 11.97 14.84
C LEU A 137 -13.63 11.52 16.18
N ILE A 138 -13.32 12.47 17.04
CA ILE A 138 -12.91 12.22 18.43
C ILE A 138 -14.09 12.56 19.33
N LYS A 139 -14.50 11.62 20.18
CA LYS A 139 -15.52 11.83 21.19
C LYS A 139 -14.96 11.45 22.55
N THR A 140 -15.13 12.34 23.51
CA THR A 140 -14.79 12.11 24.89
C THR A 140 -16.06 11.89 25.67
N PHE A 141 -16.10 10.87 26.51
CA PHE A 141 -17.22 10.62 27.40
C PHE A 141 -16.72 10.46 28.84
N GLU A 142 -17.53 11.01 29.74
CA GLU A 142 -17.29 10.97 31.17
C GLU A 142 -18.06 9.79 31.77
N VAL A 143 -17.36 9.03 32.61
CA VAL A 143 -17.89 7.85 33.28
C VAL A 143 -17.88 8.12 34.78
N THR A 144 -19.07 8.28 35.34
CA THR A 144 -19.30 8.53 36.78
C THR A 144 -19.94 7.34 37.51
N ASN A 145 -20.54 6.36 36.81
CA ASN A 145 -21.24 5.23 37.45
C ASN A 145 -21.07 3.91 36.67
N THR A 146 -20.85 2.81 37.38
CA THR A 146 -20.62 1.44 36.87
C THR A 146 -21.79 0.83 36.12
N ASN A 147 -23.01 1.35 36.33
CA ASN A 147 -24.22 0.87 35.64
C ASN A 147 -24.25 1.22 34.14
N SER A 148 -23.25 1.94 33.64
CA SER A 148 -23.10 2.31 32.23
C SER A 148 -22.42 1.24 31.37
N PHE A 149 -22.06 0.08 31.94
CA PHE A 149 -21.45 -1.03 31.19
C PHE A 149 -22.14 -2.38 31.39
N ASP A 150 -22.14 -3.21 30.35
CA ASP A 150 -22.30 -4.66 30.45
C ASP A 150 -20.93 -5.31 30.17
N ILE A 151 -20.54 -6.30 30.99
CA ILE A 151 -19.30 -7.05 30.78
C ILE A 151 -19.69 -8.45 30.32
N GLU A 152 -19.24 -8.86 29.14
CA GLU A 152 -19.48 -10.21 28.62
C GLU A 152 -18.15 -10.97 28.58
N GLU A 153 -18.15 -12.23 29.00
CA GLU A 153 -16.97 -13.07 28.99
C GLU A 153 -17.12 -14.15 27.90
N VAL A 154 -16.29 -14.08 26.87
CA VAL A 154 -16.31 -15.02 25.74
C VAL A 154 -14.92 -15.63 25.63
N GLN A 155 -14.83 -16.96 25.73
CA GLN A 155 -13.57 -17.72 25.59
C GLN A 155 -12.44 -17.21 26.50
N LEU A 156 -12.72 -16.98 27.79
CA LEU A 156 -11.76 -16.50 28.80
C LEU A 156 -11.27 -15.04 28.59
N LYS A 157 -11.90 -14.28 27.68
CA LYS A 157 -11.65 -12.85 27.46
C LYS A 157 -12.84 -12.03 27.92
N LYS A 158 -12.58 -10.93 28.63
CA LYS A 158 -13.61 -10.03 29.19
C LYS A 158 -13.78 -8.80 28.32
N TYR A 159 -14.97 -8.63 27.78
CA TYR A 159 -15.37 -7.54 26.90
C TYR A 159 -16.20 -6.53 27.67
N VAL A 160 -15.93 -5.23 27.48
CA VAL A 160 -16.66 -4.13 28.13
C VAL A 160 -17.56 -3.46 27.09
N TYR A 161 -18.87 -3.53 27.28
CA TYR A 161 -19.89 -2.91 26.42
C TYR A 161 -20.46 -1.67 27.11
N LEU A 162 -20.49 -0.52 26.44
CA LEU A 162 -21.23 0.65 26.92
C LEU A 162 -22.74 0.42 26.74
N LYS A 163 -23.49 0.59 27.82
CA LYS A 163 -24.94 0.39 27.91
C LYS A 163 -25.74 1.57 27.36
N ASP A 164 -25.06 2.67 27.03
CA ASP A 164 -25.67 3.80 26.31
C ASP A 164 -25.96 3.36 24.86
N LYS A 165 -27.24 3.10 24.58
CA LYS A 165 -27.78 2.43 23.38
C LYS A 165 -27.44 3.09 22.03
N GLN A 166 -26.62 4.15 22.03
CA GLN A 166 -26.21 4.87 20.83
C GLN A 166 -24.92 4.35 20.20
N ILE A 167 -24.03 3.66 20.94
CA ILE A 167 -22.73 3.23 20.40
C ILE A 167 -22.39 1.82 20.89
N LYS A 168 -22.64 0.82 20.04
CA LYS A 168 -22.21 -0.57 20.25
C LYS A 168 -20.76 -0.70 19.76
N LEU A 169 -19.81 -0.74 20.68
CA LEU A 169 -18.38 -0.95 20.37
C LEU A 169 -18.13 -2.46 20.28
N GLU A 170 -17.86 -2.95 19.07
CA GLU A 170 -17.51 -4.36 18.83
C GLU A 170 -15.96 -4.46 18.75
N CYS A 171 -15.34 -5.08 19.76
CA CYS A 171 -13.90 -5.36 19.73
C CYS A 171 -13.67 -6.65 18.94
N ASN A 172 -12.88 -6.59 17.86
CA ASN A 172 -12.53 -7.74 17.04
C ASN A 172 -11.04 -8.08 17.25
N GLU A 173 -10.76 -9.37 17.49
CA GLU A 173 -9.43 -9.94 17.76
C GLU A 173 -8.42 -9.74 16.62
N ASP A 174 -8.87 -9.42 15.41
CA ASP A 174 -8.00 -9.28 14.24
C ASP A 174 -7.27 -7.92 14.15
N ASN A 175 -7.55 -6.94 15.03
CA ASN A 175 -6.99 -5.59 14.97
C ASN A 175 -6.31 -5.16 16.28
N TYR A 176 -4.99 -5.36 16.33
CA TYR A 176 -4.11 -5.22 17.52
C TYR A 176 -4.03 -3.83 18.17
N GLY A 177 -4.56 -2.77 17.55
CA GLY A 177 -4.52 -1.40 18.09
C GLY A 177 -5.66 -1.00 19.04
N VAL A 178 -6.53 -1.93 19.43
CA VAL A 178 -7.74 -1.67 20.25
C VAL A 178 -7.50 -2.16 21.68
N LEU A 179 -7.79 -1.32 22.67
CA LEU A 179 -7.59 -1.58 24.10
C LEU A 179 -8.15 -2.97 24.52
N TRP A 180 -7.28 -3.90 24.92
CA TRP A 180 -7.64 -5.31 25.12
C TRP A 180 -8.27 -5.63 26.49
N GLU A 181 -7.94 -4.86 27.54
CA GLU A 181 -8.54 -5.02 28.87
C GLU A 181 -8.22 -3.76 29.71
N TYR A 182 -9.23 -3.13 30.32
CA TYR A 182 -9.00 -2.14 31.39
C TYR A 182 -9.88 -2.49 32.59
N LYS A 183 -9.29 -3.27 33.49
CA LYS A 183 -9.95 -3.74 34.71
C LYS A 183 -9.92 -2.64 35.75
N VAL A 184 -10.94 -1.80 35.76
CA VAL A 184 -11.19 -0.88 36.86
C VAL A 184 -11.85 -1.64 37.99
N VAL A 185 -11.18 -1.77 39.13
CA VAL A 185 -11.87 -1.96 40.40
C VAL A 185 -12.45 -0.58 40.76
N PRO A 186 -13.78 -0.39 40.69
CA PRO A 186 -14.38 0.92 40.93
C PRO A 186 -14.14 1.30 42.39
N ASN A 187 -13.52 2.46 42.62
CA ASN A 187 -13.57 3.14 43.90
C ASN A 187 -14.66 4.19 43.78
N GLU A 188 -15.56 4.29 44.77
CA GLU A 188 -16.74 5.17 44.77
C GLU A 188 -16.41 6.65 44.47
N ASN A 189 -15.15 7.07 44.69
CA ASN A 189 -14.67 8.43 44.44
C ASN A 189 -13.77 8.56 43.19
N THR A 190 -13.99 7.77 42.14
CA THR A 190 -13.15 7.87 40.93
C THR A 190 -13.93 8.03 39.64
N LYS A 191 -13.66 9.13 38.96
CA LYS A 191 -14.18 9.50 37.64
C LYS A 191 -13.20 9.07 36.56
N TYR A 192 -13.71 8.47 35.49
CA TYR A 192 -12.91 8.10 34.32
C TYR A 192 -13.34 8.94 33.11
N ILE A 193 -12.38 9.49 32.38
CA ILE A 193 -12.61 10.19 31.11
C ILE A 193 -11.99 9.35 30.01
N ILE A 194 -12.82 8.83 29.11
CA ILE A 194 -12.37 8.00 28.00
C ILE A 194 -12.47 8.84 26.72
N THR A 195 -11.33 9.03 26.05
CA THR A 195 -11.24 9.66 24.73
C THR A 195 -11.16 8.58 23.68
N TYR A 196 -12.11 8.58 22.74
CA TYR A 196 -12.25 7.58 21.70
C TYR A 196 -12.29 8.23 20.31
N GLN A 197 -11.62 7.60 19.35
CA GLN A 197 -11.60 8.02 17.95
C GLN A 197 -12.34 7.00 17.09
N TYR A 198 -13.29 7.45 16.26
CA TYR A 198 -14.01 6.60 15.33
C TYR A 198 -14.17 7.25 13.96
N TYR A 199 -14.57 6.43 12.99
CA TYR A 199 -14.90 6.91 11.65
C TYR A 199 -16.40 7.22 11.55
N SER A 200 -16.76 8.38 11.00
CA SER A 200 -18.16 8.81 10.83
C SER A 200 -19.02 7.79 10.06
N PHE A 201 -18.43 7.05 9.12
CA PHE A 201 -19.14 6.05 8.32
C PHE A 201 -19.22 4.67 8.96
N ASN A 202 -18.52 4.44 10.08
CA ASN A 202 -18.53 3.17 10.77
C ASN A 202 -18.39 3.39 12.29
N HIS A 203 -19.49 3.78 12.92
CA HIS A 203 -19.54 4.04 14.37
C HIS A 203 -19.18 2.83 15.24
N LYS A 204 -19.19 1.62 14.68
CA LYS A 204 -18.88 0.37 15.40
C LYS A 204 -17.38 0.10 15.52
N LYS A 205 -16.53 0.79 14.75
CA LYS A 205 -15.08 0.61 14.75
C LYS A 205 -14.36 1.90 15.13
N GLY A 206 -13.49 1.82 16.13
CA GLY A 206 -12.63 2.92 16.53
C GLY A 206 -11.61 2.52 17.59
N THR A 207 -10.80 3.48 17.99
CA THR A 207 -9.63 3.30 18.84
C THR A 207 -9.75 4.17 20.08
N VAL A 208 -9.54 3.58 21.26
CA VAL A 208 -9.42 4.36 22.51
C VAL A 208 -8.08 5.09 22.48
N LEU A 209 -8.11 6.42 22.53
CA LEU A 209 -6.92 7.26 22.51
C LEU A 209 -6.34 7.49 23.90
N LYS A 210 -7.20 7.65 24.91
CA LYS A 210 -6.78 8.02 26.27
C LYS A 210 -7.83 7.62 27.31
N ILE A 211 -7.36 7.25 28.50
CA ILE A 211 -8.19 7.05 29.70
C ILE A 211 -7.56 7.86 30.83
N ASP A 212 -8.23 8.92 31.27
CA ASP A 212 -7.82 9.72 32.44
C ASP A 212 -8.61 9.30 33.67
N LYS A 213 -7.93 9.15 34.80
CA LYS A 213 -8.52 8.81 36.10
C LYS A 213 -8.45 10.02 37.03
N ILE A 214 -9.60 10.52 37.45
CA ILE A 214 -9.74 11.67 38.34
C ILE A 214 -10.30 11.17 39.67
N LYS A 215 -9.59 11.39 40.78
CA LYS A 215 -10.15 11.16 42.12
C LYS A 215 -11.03 12.36 42.48
N ASN A 216 -12.27 12.10 42.86
CA ASN A 216 -13.11 13.11 43.48
C ASN A 216 -12.62 13.28 44.92
N GLU A 217 -12.26 14.52 45.28
CA GLU A 217 -11.92 14.91 46.66
C GLU A 217 -13.13 14.81 47.59
#